data_AF-A0A2S6TCF3-F1
#
_entry.id   AF-A0A2S6TCF3-F1
#
_cell.length_a   1.000
_cell.length_b   1.000
_cell.length_c   1.000
_cell.angle_alpha   90.00
_cell.angle_beta   90.00
_cell.angle_gamma   90.00
#
_symmetry.space_group_name_H-M   'P 1'
#
loop_
_entity.id
_entity.type
_entity.pdbx_description
1 polymer ?
#
loop_
_entity_poly.entity_id
_entity_poly.type
_entity_poly.pdbx_seq_one_letter_code
_entity_poly.pdbx_strand_id
1 'polypeptide(L)'
;MGSNAALSFRVDPKKARAIDELARATDRPRSWHLEQALDAYLEAEAWQVKRIDEGLTELRAGKSVAHEDVAAWLSRWGASDEGEPPG
;
A
#
# COMPACT_ATOMS: atom_id res chain seq x y z
N MET A 1 11.04 20.71 16.14
CA MET A 1 11.64 19.44 16.61
C MET A 1 10.53 18.41 16.57
N GLY A 2 10.63 17.40 15.70
CA GLY A 2 9.64 16.32 15.66
C GLY A 2 9.71 15.50 16.95
N SER A 3 8.56 15.21 17.56
CA SER A 3 8.48 14.38 18.76
C SER A 3 8.69 12.90 18.39
N ASN A 4 9.67 12.23 19.01
CA ASN A 4 9.80 10.78 18.90
C ASN A 4 8.69 10.09 19.71
N ALA A 5 8.03 9.11 19.10
CA ALA A 5 7.04 8.25 19.75
C ALA A 5 7.66 6.87 20.04
N ALA A 6 7.47 6.37 21.26
CA ALA A 6 7.92 5.02 21.63
C ALA A 6 6.76 4.04 21.52
N LEU A 7 6.97 2.94 20.78
CA LEU A 7 6.01 1.85 20.65
C LEU A 7 6.50 0.63 21.43
N SER A 8 5.60 0.02 22.21
CA SER A 8 5.85 -1.24 22.90
C SER A 8 4.82 -2.27 22.46
N PHE A 9 5.28 -3.43 22.03
CA PHE A 9 4.43 -4.53 21.62
C PHE A 9 5.03 -5.87 22.04
N ARG A 10 4.17 -6.88 22.19
CA ARG A 10 4.61 -8.24 22.45
C ARG A 10 5.01 -8.89 21.13
N VAL A 11 6.14 -9.57 21.15
CA VAL A 11 6.69 -10.29 19.99
C VAL A 11 6.90 -11.75 20.35
N ASP A 12 6.70 -12.64 19.38
CA ASP A 12 7.02 -14.06 19.54
C ASP A 12 8.51 -14.21 19.91
N PRO A 13 8.88 -15.03 20.92
CA PRO A 13 10.26 -15.21 21.35
C PRO A 13 11.22 -15.62 20.22
N LYS A 14 10.75 -16.38 19.22
CA LYS A 14 11.56 -16.76 18.05
C LYS A 14 11.90 -15.55 17.19
N LYS A 15 10.95 -14.64 16.99
CA LYS A 15 11.16 -13.39 16.25
C LYS A 15 12.10 -12.44 17.01
N ALA A 16 11.96 -12.37 18.34
CA ALA A 16 12.90 -11.61 19.17
C ALA A 16 14.34 -12.14 19.04
N ARG A 17 14.53 -13.46 19.05
CA ARG A 17 15.84 -14.06 18.85
C ARG A 17 16.41 -13.79 17.45
N ALA A 18 15.57 -13.88 16.42
CA ALA A 18 15.99 -13.62 15.04
C ALA A 18 16.47 -12.17 14.84
N ILE A 19 15.76 -11.19 15.41
CA ILE A 19 16.17 -9.78 15.29
C ILE A 19 17.46 -9.49 16.08
N ASP A 20 17.69 -10.20 17.19
CA ASP A 20 18.92 -10.10 17.98
C ASP A 20 20.13 -10.62 17.22
N GLU A 21 19.97 -11.75 16.55
CA GLU A 21 20.99 -12.34 15.70
C GLU A 21 21.33 -11.43 14.51
N LEU A 22 20.30 -10.85 13.87
CA LEU A 22 20.46 -9.92 12.76
C LEU A 22 21.16 -8.62 13.19
N ALA A 23 20.74 -8.05 14.32
CA ALA A 23 21.36 -6.86 14.91
C ALA A 23 22.86 -7.06 15.13
N ARG A 24 23.24 -8.19 15.73
CA ARG A 24 24.65 -8.55 15.97
C ARG A 24 25.42 -8.78 14.67
N ALA A 25 24.83 -9.48 13.71
CA ALA A 25 25.50 -9.80 12.44
C ALA A 25 25.75 -8.56 11.57
N THR A 26 24.95 -7.51 11.74
CA THR A 26 25.02 -6.28 10.94
C THR A 26 25.66 -5.10 11.67
N ASP A 27 26.03 -5.28 12.94
CA ASP A 27 26.50 -4.21 13.84
C ASP A 27 25.53 -3.01 13.89
N ARG A 28 24.23 -3.30 13.99
CA ARG A 28 23.15 -2.31 14.04
C ARG A 28 22.23 -2.56 15.22
N PRO A 29 21.66 -1.52 15.85
CA PRO A 29 20.67 -1.71 16.90
C PRO A 29 19.37 -2.32 16.35
N ARG A 30 18.61 -3.01 17.21
CA ARG A 30 17.30 -3.58 16.84
C ARG A 30 16.35 -2.55 16.24
N SER A 31 16.37 -1.32 16.79
CA SER A 31 15.53 -0.22 16.34
C SER A 31 15.73 0.09 14.87
N TRP A 32 16.96 0.03 14.37
CA TRP A 32 17.25 0.27 12.95
C TRP A 32 16.52 -0.74 12.07
N HIS A 33 16.61 -2.03 12.39
CA HIS A 33 15.91 -3.08 11.65
C HIS A 33 14.39 -2.99 11.77
N LEU A 34 13.89 -2.61 12.95
CA LEU A 34 12.46 -2.40 13.18
C LEU A 34 11.92 -1.21 12.39
N GLU A 35 12.68 -0.11 12.30
CA GLU A 35 12.34 1.05 11.47
C GLU A 35 12.29 0.65 10.00
N GLN A 36 13.30 -0.07 9.48
CA GLN A 36 13.28 -0.54 8.09
C GLN A 36 12.09 -1.47 7.80
N ALA A 37 11.76 -2.38 8.72
CA ALA A 37 10.61 -3.27 8.57
C ALA A 37 9.29 -2.51 8.62
N LEU A 38 9.19 -1.49 9.48
CA LEU A 38 8.02 -0.64 9.60
C LEU A 38 7.82 0.21 8.34
N ASP A 39 8.89 0.82 7.81
CA ASP A 39 8.84 1.59 6.56
C ASP A 39 8.36 0.72 5.40
N ALA A 40 8.95 -0.48 5.25
CA ALA A 40 8.54 -1.43 4.21
C ALA A 40 7.08 -1.88 4.36
N TYR A 41 6.62 -2.13 5.59
CA TYR A 41 5.22 -2.47 5.86
C TYR A 41 4.29 -1.31 5.54
N LEU A 42 4.61 -0.11 5.99
CA LEU A 42 3.79 1.08 5.72
C LEU A 42 3.74 1.37 4.22
N GLU A 43 4.84 1.28 3.49
CA GLU A 43 4.85 1.44 2.03
C GLU A 43 3.96 0.37 1.36
N ALA A 44 4.10 -0.88 1.80
CA ALA A 44 3.31 -2.01 1.28
C ALA A 44 1.82 -1.95 1.62
N GLU A 45 1.39 -1.21 2.64
CA GLU A 45 -0.03 -1.06 3.00
C GLU A 45 -0.60 0.30 2.54
N ALA A 46 0.23 1.34 2.49
CA ALA A 46 -0.19 2.69 2.17
C ALA A 46 -0.71 2.81 0.73
N TRP A 47 -0.27 1.97 -0.21
CA TRP A 47 -0.82 1.99 -1.57
C TRP A 47 -2.33 1.72 -1.58
N GLN A 48 -2.85 0.85 -0.71
CA GLN A 48 -4.29 0.57 -0.67
C GLN A 48 -5.08 1.75 -0.13
N VAL A 49 -4.61 2.31 0.98
CA VAL A 49 -5.27 3.46 1.63
C VAL A 49 -5.24 4.67 0.70
N LYS A 50 -4.10 4.95 0.08
CA LYS A 50 -3.94 6.06 -0.84
C LYS A 50 -4.83 5.91 -2.07
N ARG A 51 -4.94 4.71 -2.64
CA ARG A 51 -5.80 4.45 -3.81
C ARG A 51 -7.28 4.60 -3.49
N ILE A 52 -7.71 4.25 -2.28
CA ILE A 52 -9.10 4.47 -1.84
C ILE A 52 -9.37 5.97 -1.72
N ASP A 53 -8.47 6.73 -1.10
CA ASP A 53 -8.64 8.18 -0.91
C ASP A 53 -8.57 8.96 -2.25
N GLU A 54 -7.67 8.55 -3.14
CA GLU A 54 -7.59 9.05 -4.53
C GLU A 54 -8.90 8.77 -5.28
N GLY A 55 -9.40 7.54 -5.25
CA GLY A 55 -10.68 7.18 -5.88
C GLY A 55 -11.86 7.96 -5.31
N LEU A 56 -11.93 8.14 -3.99
CA LEU A 56 -12.95 8.98 -3.35
C LEU A 56 -12.86 10.45 -3.79
N THR A 57 -11.63 10.96 -3.95
CA THR A 57 -11.39 12.33 -4.43
C THR A 57 -11.82 12.49 -5.89
N GLU A 58 -11.49 11.53 -6.76
CA GLU A 58 -11.89 11.52 -8.17
C GLU A 58 -13.42 11.44 -8.33
N LEU A 59 -14.08 10.57 -7.56
CA LEU A 59 -15.54 10.48 -7.52
C LEU A 59 -16.18 11.81 -7.08
N ARG A 60 -15.64 12.45 -6.03
CA ARG A 60 -16.11 13.77 -5.57
C ARG A 60 -15.89 14.87 -6.61
N ALA A 61 -14.84 14.75 -7.42
CA ALA A 61 -14.56 15.65 -8.53
C ALA A 61 -15.39 15.36 -9.79
N GLY A 62 -16.31 14.38 -9.74
CA GLY A 62 -17.12 13.97 -10.89
C GLY A 62 -16.35 13.20 -11.96
N LYS A 63 -15.12 12.76 -11.66
CA LYS A 63 -14.28 11.94 -12.55
C LYS A 63 -14.70 10.48 -12.42
N SER A 64 -15.88 10.18 -12.97
CA SER A 64 -16.46 8.84 -12.99
C SER A 64 -17.13 8.60 -14.33
N VAL A 65 -17.17 7.34 -14.76
CA VAL A 65 -17.85 6.91 -15.99
C VAL A 65 -19.10 6.13 -15.61
N ALA A 66 -20.19 6.32 -16.37
CA ALA A 66 -21.41 5.59 -16.12
C ALA A 66 -21.19 4.09 -16.37
N HIS A 67 -21.81 3.26 -15.53
CA HIS A 67 -21.66 1.80 -15.62
C HIS A 67 -22.10 1.26 -16.99
N GLU A 68 -23.15 1.83 -17.56
CA GLU A 68 -23.69 1.47 -18.87
C GLU A 68 -22.70 1.69 -20.02
N ASP A 69 -21.92 2.78 -19.97
CA ASP A 69 -20.89 3.07 -20.98
C ASP A 69 -19.75 2.04 -20.91
N VAL A 70 -19.31 1.72 -19.70
CA VAL A 70 -18.28 0.70 -19.46
C VAL A 70 -18.78 -0.67 -19.91
N ALA A 71 -20.03 -1.04 -19.58
CA ALA A 71 -20.61 -2.32 -19.98
C ALA A 71 -20.75 -2.46 -21.49
N ALA A 72 -21.17 -1.39 -22.17
CA ALA A 72 -21.24 -1.35 -23.63
C ALA A 72 -19.85 -1.51 -24.27
N TRP A 73 -18.83 -0.82 -23.74
CA TRP A 73 -17.45 -0.97 -24.22
C TRP A 73 -16.90 -2.38 -23.99
N LEU A 74 -17.04 -2.92 -22.78
CA LEU A 74 -16.58 -4.28 -22.42
C LEU A 74 -17.19 -5.37 -23.32
N SER A 75 -18.43 -5.19 -23.79
CA SER A 75 -19.09 -6.15 -24.69
C SER A 75 -18.40 -6.30 -26.06
N ARG A 76 -17.58 -5.29 -26.43
CA ARG A 76 -16.84 -5.23 -27.70
C ARG A 76 -15.32 -5.33 -27.48
N TRP A 77 -14.88 -5.57 -26.24
CA TRP A 77 -13.46 -5.65 -25.91
C TRP A 77 -12.80 -6.86 -26.58
N GLY A 78 -11.71 -6.62 -27.30
CA GLY A 78 -10.97 -7.65 -28.05
C GLY A 78 -11.62 -8.02 -29.39
N ALA A 79 -12.73 -7.40 -29.76
CA ALA A 79 -13.33 -7.53 -31.07
C ALA A 79 -12.62 -6.63 -32.09
N SER A 80 -12.77 -6.95 -33.39
CA SER A 80 -12.20 -6.16 -34.49
C SER A 80 -12.73 -4.72 -34.55
N ASP A 81 -13.82 -4.44 -33.86
CA ASP A 81 -14.50 -3.14 -33.80
C ASP A 81 -14.51 -2.55 -32.37
N GLU A 82 -13.60 -2.97 -31.50
CA GLU A 82 -13.40 -2.35 -30.18
C GLU A 82 -13.31 -0.81 -30.31
N GLY A 83 -14.20 -0.10 -29.61
CA GLY A 83 -14.19 1.36 -29.54
C GLY A 83 -13.23 1.87 -28.46
N GLU A 84 -13.06 3.19 -28.36
CA GLU A 84 -12.27 3.78 -27.27
C GLU A 84 -12.91 3.48 -25.91
N PRO A 85 -12.10 3.18 -24.87
CA PRO A 85 -12.61 3.02 -23.52
C PRO A 85 -13.24 4.36 -23.07
N PRO A 86 -14.40 4.31 -22.39
CA PRO A 86 -15.04 5.51 -21.91
C PRO A 86 -14.27 6.07 -20.71
N GLY A 87 -14.00 7.39 -20.70
CA GLY A 87 -13.28 8.10 -19.64
C GLY A 87 -11.97 8.72 -20.11
#